data_AF-A0AAJ1PPG7-F1
#
_entry.id   AF-A0AAJ1PPG7-F1
#
_cell.length_a   1.000
_cell.length_b   1.000
_cell.length_c   1.000
_cell.angle_alpha   90.00
_cell.angle_beta   90.00
_cell.angle_gamma   90.00
#
_symmetry.space_group_name_H-M   'P 1'
#
loop_
_entity.id
_entity.type
_entity.pdbx_description
1 polymer ?
#
loop_
_entity_poly.entity_id
_entity_poly.type
_entity_poly.pdbx_seq_one_letter_code
_entity_poly.pdbx_strand_id
1 'polypeptide(L)'
;MENILLELKQIYKPEIRIVSFWNGLDNERLIAEKLGIDTTYRVVINYAGNRISSENVRMNWFRPPNYVGALQKGKYTTDETTKYIANVMTVSGLRTGEAPNIKKHV
;
A
#
# COMPACT_ATOMS: atom_id res chain seq x y z
N MET A 1 -9.63 8.63 7.06
CA MET A 1 -8.99 8.54 5.73
C MET A 1 -9.37 9.73 4.85
N GLU A 2 -10.64 10.11 4.74
CA GLU A 2 -11.07 11.22 3.87
C GLU A 2 -10.36 12.56 4.12
N ASN A 3 -10.23 12.99 5.38
CA ASN A 3 -9.51 14.24 5.70
C ASN A 3 -8.04 14.21 5.23
N ILE A 4 -7.36 13.08 5.41
CA ILE A 4 -5.98 12.90 4.94
C ILE A 4 -5.91 12.99 3.41
N LEU A 5 -6.89 12.44 2.69
CA LEU A 5 -6.94 12.54 1.23
C LEU A 5 -7.20 13.98 0.75
N LEU A 6 -8.00 14.75 1.49
CA LEU A 6 -8.21 16.17 1.20
C LEU A 6 -6.92 16.99 1.36
N GLU A 7 -6.15 16.72 2.41
CA GLU A 7 -4.85 17.33 2.64
C GLU A 7 -3.83 16.92 1.57
N LEU A 8 -3.72 15.61 1.27
CA LEU A 8 -2.83 15.09 0.22
C LEU A 8 -3.17 15.66 -1.15
N LYS A 9 -4.45 15.89 -1.45
CA LYS A 9 -4.89 16.48 -2.73
C LYS A 9 -4.29 17.87 -2.98
N GLN A 10 -3.99 18.63 -1.93
CA GLN A 10 -3.42 19.98 -2.06
C GLN A 10 -1.98 19.96 -2.58
N ILE A 11 -1.25 18.86 -2.35
CA ILE A 11 0.15 18.68 -2.77
C ILE A 11 0.32 17.64 -3.89
N TYR A 12 -0.77 16.99 -4.29
CA TYR A 12 -0.77 15.90 -5.25
C TYR A 12 -0.36 16.37 -6.65
N LYS A 13 0.47 15.57 -7.31
CA LYS A 13 0.86 15.71 -8.72
C LYS A 13 0.75 14.35 -9.41
N PRO A 14 0.48 14.29 -10.73
CA PRO A 14 0.27 13.02 -11.46
C PRO A 14 1.41 12.01 -11.35
N GLU A 15 2.64 12.46 -11.07
CA GLU A 15 3.83 11.63 -10.90
C GLU A 15 3.91 10.97 -9.53
N ILE A 16 3.14 11.47 -8.54
CA ILE A 16 3.10 10.91 -7.19
C ILE A 16 2.29 9.63 -7.21
N ARG A 17 2.84 8.57 -6.62
CA ARG A 17 2.16 7.29 -6.40
C ARG A 17 1.78 7.15 -4.94
N ILE A 18 0.56 6.66 -4.67
CA ILE A 18 0.03 6.53 -3.32
C ILE A 18 -0.21 5.05 -3.02
N VAL A 19 0.42 4.61 -1.94
CA VAL A 19 0.37 3.22 -1.47
C VAL A 19 -0.24 3.22 -0.07
N SER A 20 -1.40 2.57 0.08
CA SER A 20 -2.03 2.43 1.38
C SER A 20 -1.66 1.11 2.03
N PHE A 21 -1.08 1.21 3.24
CA PHE A 21 -0.78 0.07 4.13
C PHE A 21 -1.86 -0.14 5.20
N TRP A 22 -2.99 0.57 5.08
CA TRP A 22 -4.10 0.38 6.01
C TRP A 22 -4.80 -0.94 5.75
N ASN A 23 -5.04 -1.70 6.83
CA ASN A 23 -5.96 -2.82 6.80
C ASN A 23 -7.37 -2.31 6.41
N GLY A 24 -8.10 -3.10 5.63
CA GLY A 24 -9.45 -2.74 5.20
C GLY A 24 -9.79 -3.21 3.79
N LEU A 25 -11.07 -3.06 3.46
CA LEU A 25 -11.58 -3.35 2.13
C LEU A 25 -11.55 -2.06 1.29
N ASP A 26 -11.14 -2.20 0.03
CA ASP A 26 -11.25 -1.18 -1.00
C ASP A 26 -10.67 0.23 -0.68
N ASN A 27 -9.71 0.35 0.24
CA ASN A 27 -9.00 1.62 0.52
C ASN A 27 -8.43 2.27 -0.75
N GLU A 28 -7.91 1.43 -1.65
CA GLU A 28 -7.42 1.83 -2.97
C GLU A 28 -8.51 2.49 -3.83
N ARG A 29 -9.78 2.04 -3.74
CA ARG A 29 -10.86 2.63 -4.54
C ARG A 29 -11.15 4.06 -4.09
N LEU A 30 -11.20 4.29 -2.78
CA LEU A 30 -11.40 5.62 -2.22
C LEU A 30 -10.27 6.58 -2.63
N ILE A 31 -9.03 6.11 -2.65
CA ILE A 31 -7.87 6.90 -3.13
C ILE A 31 -8.03 7.21 -4.62
N ALA A 32 -8.38 6.21 -5.43
CA ALA A 32 -8.58 6.36 -6.86
C ALA A 32 -9.68 7.35 -7.22
N GLU A 33 -10.80 7.33 -6.49
CA GLU A 33 -11.91 8.27 -6.66
C GLU A 33 -11.51 9.73 -6.38
N LYS A 34 -10.59 9.96 -5.44
CA LYS A 34 -10.19 11.31 -5.02
C LYS A 34 -9.00 11.86 -5.80
N LEU A 35 -8.06 11.00 -6.20
CA LEU A 35 -6.73 11.39 -6.70
C LEU A 35 -6.41 10.84 -8.09
N GLY A 36 -7.20 9.89 -8.60
CA GLY A 36 -7.05 9.31 -9.93
C GLY A 36 -6.71 7.80 -9.91
N ILE A 37 -7.17 7.09 -10.94
CA ILE A 37 -7.04 5.63 -11.01
C ILE A 37 -5.59 5.16 -11.13
N ASP A 38 -4.74 5.87 -11.89
CA ASP A 38 -3.35 5.46 -12.14
C ASP A 38 -2.40 5.71 -10.96
N THR A 39 -2.92 6.27 -9.86
CA THR A 39 -2.16 6.69 -8.68
C THR A 39 -2.04 5.60 -7.63
N THR A 40 -2.88 4.56 -7.74
CA THR A 40 -3.32 3.81 -6.57
C THR A 40 -2.76 2.39 -6.53
N TYR A 41 -2.17 2.04 -5.38
CA TYR A 41 -1.66 0.71 -5.07
C TYR A 41 -2.30 0.16 -3.80
N ARG A 42 -2.57 -1.14 -3.79
CA ARG A 42 -3.01 -1.90 -2.62
C ARG A 42 -1.84 -2.69 -2.07
N VAL A 43 -1.74 -2.74 -0.75
CA VAL A 43 -0.82 -3.63 -0.03
C VAL A 43 -1.62 -4.52 0.91
N VAL A 44 -1.24 -5.80 0.98
CA VAL A 44 -1.61 -6.70 2.07
C VAL A 44 -0.39 -6.87 2.95
N ILE A 45 -0.49 -6.38 4.19
CA ILE A 45 0.55 -6.52 5.19
C ILE A 45 0.33 -7.78 6.02
N ASN A 46 1.42 -8.46 6.37
CA ASN A 46 1.43 -9.61 7.25
C ASN A 46 2.46 -9.42 8.37
N TYR A 47 2.37 -8.27 9.02
CA TYR A 47 3.08 -7.97 10.26
C TYR A 47 2.13 -7.23 11.20
N ALA A 48 2.46 -7.24 12.50
CA ALA A 48 1.89 -6.31 13.45
C ALA A 48 2.97 -5.77 14.37
N GLY A 49 2.74 -4.54 14.82
CA GLY A 49 3.58 -3.89 15.81
C GLY A 49 2.74 -3.04 16.76
N ASN A 50 3.31 -2.72 17.91
CA ASN A 50 2.70 -1.84 18.90
C ASN A 50 3.63 -0.66 19.15
N ARG A 51 3.02 0.49 19.43
CA ARG A 51 3.72 1.64 20.02
C ARG A 51 3.83 1.39 21.53
N ILE A 52 5.06 1.30 22.02
CA ILE A 52 5.35 1.13 23.45
C ILE A 52 5.35 2.50 24.14
N SER A 53 5.96 3.50 23.50
CA SER A 53 6.00 4.90 23.96
C SER A 53 6.14 5.85 22.77
N SER A 54 6.34 7.15 23.01
CA SER A 54 6.45 8.11 21.91
C SER A 54 7.60 7.86 20.95
N GLU A 55 8.72 7.39 21.48
CA GLU A 55 9.94 7.14 20.70
C GLU A 55 10.17 5.65 20.41
N ASN A 56 9.30 4.76 20.92
CA ASN A 56 9.54 3.33 20.86
C ASN A 56 8.36 2.60 20.22
N VAL A 57 8.64 1.98 19.08
CA VAL A 57 7.74 1.06 18.37
C VAL A 57 8.39 -0.31 18.30
N ARG A 58 7.60 -1.36 18.55
CA ARG A 58 8.05 -2.75 18.48
C ARG A 58 7.25 -3.50 17.44
N MET A 59 7.93 -4.14 16.50
CA MET A 59 7.32 -5.17 15.67
C MET A 59 7.14 -6.43 16.51
N ASN A 60 5.90 -6.87 16.70
CA ASN A 60 5.59 -8.07 17.48
C ASN A 60 5.86 -9.33 16.69
N TRP A 61 5.48 -9.32 15.41
CA TRP A 61 5.65 -10.45 14.51
C TRP A 61 5.63 -9.97 13.06
N PHE A 62 6.30 -10.73 12.22
CA PHE A 62 6.22 -10.65 10.76
C PHE A 62 6.13 -12.07 10.22
N ARG A 63 5.09 -12.34 9.43
CA ARG A 63 4.85 -13.64 8.78
C ARG A 63 4.93 -13.43 7.28
N PRO A 64 6.12 -13.56 6.66
CA PRO A 64 6.26 -13.24 5.25
C PRO A 64 5.41 -14.15 4.35
N PRO A 65 5.01 -13.69 3.15
CA PRO A 65 5.28 -12.35 2.61
C PRO A 65 4.14 -11.34 2.85
N ASN A 66 4.43 -10.05 2.68
CA ASN A 66 3.43 -9.06 2.29
C ASN A 66 3.16 -9.16 0.78
N TYR A 67 2.10 -8.52 0.28
CA TYR A 67 1.82 -8.44 -1.15
C TYR A 67 1.49 -7.02 -1.60
N VAL A 68 1.87 -6.65 -2.81
CA VAL A 68 1.52 -5.37 -3.45
C VAL A 68 0.91 -5.59 -4.84
N GLY A 69 -0.09 -4.78 -5.19
CA GLY A 69 -0.73 -4.79 -6.51
C GLY A 69 -1.22 -3.39 -6.89
N ALA A 70 -1.25 -3.10 -8.18
CA ALA A 70 -1.75 -1.84 -8.73
C ALA A 70 -3.24 -1.96 -9.06
N LEU A 71 -4.02 -0.90 -8.84
CA LEU A 71 -5.39 -0.79 -9.35
C LEU A 71 -5.36 0.08 -10.61
N GLN A 72 -5.40 -0.52 -11.80
CA GLN A 72 -5.37 0.21 -13.06
C GLN A 72 -6.63 -0.09 -13.87
N LYS A 73 -7.30 0.96 -14.36
CA LYS A 73 -8.53 0.85 -15.19
C LYS A 73 -9.57 -0.10 -14.56
N GLY A 74 -9.70 -0.08 -13.23
CA GLY A 74 -10.65 -0.90 -12.48
C GLY A 74 -10.27 -2.38 -12.29
N LYS A 75 -9.06 -2.79 -12.68
CA LYS A 75 -8.54 -4.15 -12.52
C LYS A 75 -7.24 -4.15 -11.72
N TYR A 76 -7.03 -5.21 -10.93
CA TYR A 76 -5.74 -5.42 -10.29
C TYR A 76 -4.74 -5.96 -11.31
N THR A 77 -3.51 -5.47 -11.21
CA THR A 77 -2.38 -5.84 -12.05
C THR A 77 -1.06 -5.57 -11.31
N THR A 78 0.06 -5.82 -11.96
CA THR A 78 1.40 -5.40 -11.55
C THR A 78 1.98 -4.46 -12.61
N ASP A 79 2.92 -3.60 -12.20
CA ASP A 79 3.66 -2.66 -13.03
C ASP A 79 5.10 -2.45 -12.47
N GLU A 80 5.91 -1.59 -13.09
CA GLU A 80 7.26 -1.32 -12.58
C GLU A 80 7.25 -0.69 -11.17
N THR A 81 6.18 0.00 -10.78
CA THR A 81 6.03 0.57 -9.44
C THR A 81 5.75 -0.54 -8.41
N THR A 82 4.93 -1.54 -8.72
CA THR A 82 4.73 -2.69 -7.82
C THR A 82 6.02 -3.45 -7.59
N LYS A 83 6.82 -3.65 -8.64
CA LYS A 83 8.14 -4.27 -8.55
C LYS A 83 9.10 -3.44 -7.70
N TYR A 84 9.12 -2.13 -7.91
CA TYR A 84 9.91 -1.20 -7.08
C TYR A 84 9.52 -1.30 -5.60
N ILE A 85 8.22 -1.22 -5.29
CA ILE A 85 7.71 -1.33 -3.91
C ILE A 85 8.09 -2.68 -3.28
N ALA A 86 7.84 -3.79 -4.00
CA ALA A 86 8.15 -5.13 -3.52
C ALA A 86 9.64 -5.28 -3.20
N ASN A 87 10.51 -4.74 -4.05
CA ASN A 87 11.95 -4.74 -3.86
C ASN A 87 12.38 -3.90 -2.65
N VAL A 88 11.94 -2.63 -2.57
CA VAL A 88 12.29 -1.72 -1.45
C VAL A 88 11.88 -2.31 -0.11
N MET A 89 10.66 -2.85 -0.03
CA MET A 89 10.16 -3.47 1.19
C MET A 89 10.97 -4.73 1.54
N THR A 90 11.28 -5.57 0.57
CA THR A 90 12.07 -6.79 0.77
C THR A 90 13.49 -6.50 1.25
N VAL A 91 14.17 -5.52 0.63
CA VAL A 91 15.50 -5.06 1.06
C VAL A 91 15.46 -4.48 2.47
N SER A 92 14.33 -3.89 2.87
CA SER A 92 14.10 -3.38 4.24
C SER A 92 13.72 -4.48 5.25
N GLY A 93 13.83 -5.76 4.89
CA GLY A 93 13.52 -6.89 5.77
C GLY A 93 12.04 -7.28 5.80
N LEU A 94 11.19 -6.60 5.04
CA LEU A 94 9.76 -6.90 4.90
C LEU A 94 9.52 -7.62 3.57
N ARG A 95 9.87 -8.92 3.51
CA ARG A 95 9.67 -9.76 2.31
C ARG A 95 8.29 -9.52 1.71
N THR A 96 8.26 -8.97 0.51
CA THR A 96 7.04 -8.52 -0.18
C THR A 96 7.06 -9.06 -1.62
N GLY A 97 5.94 -9.66 -2.04
CA GLY A 97 5.75 -10.13 -3.42
C GLY A 97 4.78 -9.25 -4.20
N GLU A 98 4.88 -9.31 -5.53
CA GLU A 98 3.86 -8.73 -6.41
C GLU A 98 2.65 -9.66 -6.52
N ALA A 99 1.44 -9.10 -6.61
CA ALA A 99 0.21 -9.86 -6.73
C ALA A 99 -0.73 -9.24 -7.79
N PRO A 100 -0.81 -9.82 -9.01
CA PRO A 100 -1.69 -9.30 -10.06
C PRO A 100 -3.17 -9.44 -9.72
N ASN A 101 -3.52 -10.34 -8.80
CA ASN A 101 -4.84 -10.39 -8.19
C ASN A 101 -4.71 -10.37 -6.66
N ILE A 102 -4.30 -9.20 -6.15
CA ILE A 102 -4.03 -8.99 -4.72
C ILE A 102 -5.21 -9.32 -3.80
N LYS A 103 -6.46 -9.29 -4.30
CA LYS A 103 -7.63 -9.69 -3.52
C LYS A 103 -7.64 -11.17 -3.10
N LYS A 104 -6.83 -12.04 -3.74
CA LYS A 104 -6.68 -13.45 -3.33
C LYS A 104 -5.83 -13.65 -2.09
N HIS A 105 -5.20 -12.59 -1.57
CA HIS A 105 -4.27 -12.66 -0.44
C HIS A 105 -4.83 -12.01 0.84
N VAL A 106 -6.09 -11.58 0.83
CA VAL A 106 -6.79 -10.93 1.97
C VAL A 106 -7.50 -11.97 2.82
#